data_AF-A0A3R9PWB6-F1
#
_entry.id   AF-A0A3R9PWB6-F1
#
_cell.length_a   1.000
_cell.length_b   1.000
_cell.length_c   1.000
_cell.angle_alpha   90.00
_cell.angle_beta   90.00
_cell.angle_gamma   90.00
#
_symmetry.space_group_name_H-M   'P 1'
#
loop_
_entity.id
_entity.type
_entity.pdbx_description
1 polymer ?
#
loop_
_entity_poly.entity_id
_entity_poly.type
_entity_poly.pdbx_seq_one_letter_code
_entity_poly.pdbx_strand_id
1 'polypeptide(L)'
;MRKNTYAMRYVAGMPAERIMPPGSFASISQALPAGTPLSSDEKIRVLVWNIFKQQRAEWLSVLKNFGKDAHLVLLQEAQTTPELVRFATTNYLAADQVPAFVLPQHPSGVMTLSAAHPVYCCPLREREPILRLAKSALVTVYPLPDTRMLMVVNIHAVNFSLGVDVYSKQLLPIGDQIAHHSGPIIMAGDFNAWSRPRMNALYRFAREMSLREVRFSDDQRKKAFGRPLDFVFYRGLSVHDASVLVTRASDHNPLLVEFSPGKPDK
;
A
#
# COMPACT_ATOMS: atom_id res chain seq x y z
N MET A 1 17.75 -21.60 6.57
CA MET A 1 18.22 -20.32 6.01
C MET A 1 17.06 -19.34 5.89
N ARG A 2 17.17 -18.15 6.49
CA ARG A 2 16.17 -17.07 6.41
C ARG A 2 16.19 -16.56 4.96
N LYS A 3 15.17 -16.82 4.15
CA LYS A 3 15.09 -16.24 2.79
C LYS A 3 14.97 -14.72 2.93
N ASN A 4 15.88 -13.98 2.31
CA ASN A 4 15.85 -12.52 2.32
C ASN A 4 14.49 -12.02 1.79
N THR A 5 13.90 -11.05 2.49
CA THR A 5 12.75 -10.29 1.99
C THR A 5 13.25 -9.38 0.87
N TYR A 6 12.49 -9.22 -0.21
CA TYR A 6 12.83 -8.36 -1.35
C TYR A 6 11.52 -7.87 -2.01
N ALA A 7 11.62 -6.79 -2.78
CA ALA A 7 10.59 -6.38 -3.73
C ALA A 7 11.04 -6.71 -5.15
N MET A 8 10.09 -6.96 -6.04
CA MET A 8 10.30 -6.99 -7.49
C MET A 8 9.87 -5.67 -8.07
N ARG A 9 10.71 -5.05 -8.89
CA ARG A 9 10.40 -3.83 -9.62
C ARG A 9 10.18 -4.12 -11.10
N TYR A 10 9.13 -3.53 -11.65
CA TYR A 10 8.77 -3.60 -13.05
C TYR A 10 8.74 -2.19 -13.63
N VAL A 11 9.47 -1.98 -14.73
CA VAL A 11 9.56 -0.73 -15.47
C VAL A 11 9.43 -1.06 -16.96
N ALA A 12 8.74 -0.20 -17.72
CA ALA A 12 8.54 -0.41 -19.15
C ALA A 12 9.88 -0.56 -19.88
N GLY A 13 9.99 -1.60 -20.72
CA GLY A 13 11.21 -1.86 -21.52
C GLY A 13 12.41 -2.42 -20.74
N MET A 14 12.30 -2.60 -19.42
CA MET A 14 13.39 -3.08 -18.57
C MET A 14 13.10 -4.50 -18.03
N PRO A 15 14.13 -5.34 -17.82
CA PRO A 15 13.99 -6.59 -17.08
C PRO A 15 13.49 -6.35 -15.66
N ALA A 16 12.74 -7.30 -15.11
CA ALA A 16 12.30 -7.23 -13.71
C ALA A 16 13.50 -7.25 -12.77
N GLU A 17 13.55 -6.29 -11.84
CA GLU A 17 14.67 -6.08 -10.93
C GLU A 17 14.31 -6.54 -9.50
N ARG A 18 15.27 -7.10 -8.76
CA ARG A 18 15.11 -7.38 -7.33
C ARG A 18 15.64 -6.21 -6.51
N ILE A 19 14.74 -5.57 -5.75
CA ILE A 19 15.06 -4.52 -4.80
C ILE A 19 15.21 -5.15 -3.41
N MET A 20 16.41 -5.08 -2.86
CA MET A 20 16.68 -5.54 -1.51
C MET A 20 16.23 -4.48 -0.49
N PRO A 21 15.85 -4.88 0.74
CA PRO A 21 15.53 -3.93 1.77
C PRO A 21 16.72 -3.00 1.96
N PRO A 22 16.51 -1.69 1.85
CA PRO A 22 17.52 -0.72 2.23
C PRO A 22 17.87 -0.92 3.72
N GLY A 23 19.00 -0.35 4.16
CA GLY A 23 19.31 -0.25 5.58
C GLY A 23 18.22 0.49 6.37
N SER A 24 18.43 0.69 7.67
CA SER A 24 17.47 1.44 8.52
C SER A 24 17.07 2.77 7.86
N PHE A 25 15.77 3.11 7.85
CA PHE A 25 15.29 4.38 7.26
C PHE A 25 16.01 5.58 7.88
N ALA A 26 16.28 5.52 9.19
CA ALA A 26 17.06 6.53 9.91
C ALA A 26 18.42 6.80 9.24
N SER A 27 19.10 5.75 8.78
CA SER A 27 20.42 5.85 8.13
C SER A 27 20.38 6.42 6.70
N ILE A 28 19.19 6.50 6.09
CA ILE A 28 19.00 6.89 4.68
C ILE A 28 18.24 8.23 4.56
N SER A 29 17.49 8.60 5.61
CA SER A 29 16.67 9.82 5.67
C SER A 29 17.44 11.12 5.43
N GLN A 30 18.76 11.14 5.69
CA GLN A 30 19.61 12.32 5.53
C GLN A 30 20.01 12.63 4.07
N ALA A 31 19.76 11.73 3.11
CA ALA A 31 20.17 11.94 1.71
C ALA A 31 19.34 11.12 0.70
N LEU A 32 18.00 11.11 0.81
CA LEU A 32 17.19 10.56 -0.27
C LEU A 32 17.46 11.36 -1.56
N PRO A 33 17.78 10.70 -2.69
CA PRO A 33 18.12 11.41 -3.92
C PRO A 33 16.93 12.23 -4.43
N ALA A 34 17.23 13.33 -5.12
CA ALA A 34 16.21 14.06 -5.87
C ALA A 34 15.64 13.13 -6.95
N GLY A 35 14.33 12.89 -6.92
CA GLY A 35 13.60 12.16 -7.95
C GLY A 35 12.53 13.05 -8.58
N THR A 36 11.96 12.60 -9.69
CA THR A 36 10.80 13.26 -10.30
C THR A 36 9.63 13.23 -9.31
N PRO A 37 8.95 14.38 -9.06
CA PRO A 37 7.78 14.40 -8.18
C PRO A 37 6.68 13.42 -8.60
N LEU A 38 5.94 12.88 -7.62
CA LEU A 38 4.83 11.94 -7.84
C LEU A 38 3.74 12.49 -8.76
N SER A 39 3.50 13.79 -8.68
CA SER A 39 2.50 14.51 -9.45
C SER A 39 2.95 15.95 -9.63
N SER A 40 2.62 16.55 -10.77
CA SER A 40 2.64 18.00 -10.97
C SER A 40 1.33 18.68 -10.56
N ASP A 41 0.30 17.89 -10.22
CA ASP A 41 -1.04 18.36 -9.94
C ASP A 41 -1.19 18.79 -8.48
N GLU A 42 -2.20 19.63 -8.22
CA GLU A 42 -2.58 20.04 -6.86
C GLU A 42 -3.17 18.89 -6.02
N LYS A 43 -3.38 17.71 -6.62
CA LYS A 43 -4.03 16.56 -5.99
C LYS A 43 -3.26 15.28 -6.23
N ILE A 44 -3.27 14.43 -5.22
CA ILE A 44 -2.72 13.08 -5.26
C ILE A 44 -3.89 12.11 -5.17
N ARG A 45 -4.21 11.48 -6.29
CA ARG A 45 -5.26 10.45 -6.39
C ARG A 45 -4.68 9.07 -6.12
N VAL A 46 -5.29 8.34 -5.19
CA VAL A 46 -4.83 7.02 -4.74
C VAL A 46 -5.98 6.01 -4.83
N LEU A 47 -5.76 4.91 -5.53
CA LEU A 47 -6.67 3.76 -5.56
C LEU A 47 -6.10 2.67 -4.65
N VAL A 48 -6.91 2.14 -3.73
CA VAL A 48 -6.52 1.07 -2.80
C VAL A 48 -7.44 -0.11 -3.02
N TRP A 49 -6.89 -1.30 -3.29
CA TRP A 49 -7.73 -2.44 -3.63
C TRP A 49 -7.09 -3.80 -3.37
N ASN A 50 -7.72 -4.59 -2.52
CA ASN A 50 -7.50 -6.03 -2.52
C ASN A 50 -8.14 -6.61 -3.80
N ILE A 51 -7.32 -7.01 -4.76
CA ILE A 51 -7.75 -7.45 -6.09
C ILE A 51 -8.03 -8.95 -6.15
N PHE A 52 -8.09 -9.62 -4.99
CA PHE A 52 -8.51 -11.01 -4.84
C PHE A 52 -7.80 -11.97 -5.81
N LYS A 53 -6.48 -11.82 -5.95
CA LYS A 53 -5.64 -12.64 -6.85
C LYS A 53 -6.14 -12.64 -8.29
N GLN A 54 -6.83 -11.57 -8.72
CA GLN A 54 -7.43 -11.47 -10.05
C GLN A 54 -8.39 -12.63 -10.38
N GLN A 55 -8.99 -13.28 -9.36
CA GLN A 55 -9.81 -14.49 -9.56
C GLN A 55 -11.18 -14.25 -10.19
N ARG A 56 -11.65 -12.99 -10.20
CA ARG A 56 -12.95 -12.63 -10.79
C ARG A 56 -12.76 -11.87 -12.09
N ALA A 57 -13.71 -12.00 -13.00
CA ALA A 57 -13.74 -11.23 -14.24
C ALA A 57 -13.79 -9.71 -13.96
N GLU A 58 -13.53 -8.91 -14.99
CA GLU A 58 -13.61 -7.43 -14.97
C GLU A 58 -12.58 -6.70 -14.09
N TRP A 59 -11.65 -7.39 -13.43
CA TRP A 59 -10.65 -6.71 -12.60
C TRP A 59 -9.83 -5.67 -13.39
N LEU A 60 -9.48 -6.01 -14.64
CA LEU A 60 -8.74 -5.13 -15.52
C LEU A 60 -9.59 -3.95 -15.99
N SER A 61 -10.89 -4.14 -16.15
CA SER A 61 -11.84 -3.07 -16.51
C SER A 61 -11.90 -2.02 -15.40
N VAL A 62 -11.99 -2.46 -14.14
CA VAL A 62 -11.92 -1.57 -12.97
C VAL A 62 -10.61 -0.79 -12.93
N LEU A 63 -9.46 -1.45 -13.14
CA LEU A 63 -8.16 -0.75 -13.18
C LEU A 63 -8.04 0.23 -14.36
N LYS A 64 -8.60 -0.09 -15.52
CA LYS A 64 -8.60 0.83 -16.67
C LYS A 64 -9.46 2.07 -16.43
N ASN A 65 -10.60 1.91 -15.76
CA ASN A 65 -11.56 3.00 -15.54
C ASN A 65 -11.17 3.90 -14.37
N PHE A 66 -10.55 3.35 -13.32
CA PHE A 66 -10.28 4.10 -12.08
C PHE A 66 -8.80 4.11 -11.68
N GLY A 67 -8.04 3.11 -12.10
CA GLY A 67 -6.61 3.04 -11.82
C GLY A 67 -5.83 4.00 -12.69
N LYS A 68 -6.08 4.03 -14.01
CA LYS A 68 -5.28 4.80 -14.98
C LYS A 68 -5.09 6.29 -14.60
N ASP A 69 -6.11 6.90 -14.01
CA ASP A 69 -6.07 8.32 -13.62
C ASP A 69 -5.57 8.53 -12.18
N ALA A 70 -5.20 7.47 -11.46
CA ALA A 70 -4.61 7.53 -10.14
C ALA A 70 -3.09 7.65 -10.24
N HIS A 71 -2.50 8.45 -9.34
CA HIS A 71 -1.05 8.59 -9.22
C HIS A 71 -0.41 7.39 -8.53
N LEU A 72 -1.17 6.76 -7.63
CA LEU A 72 -0.78 5.57 -6.89
C LEU A 72 -1.91 4.55 -6.93
N VAL A 73 -1.57 3.30 -7.20
CA VAL A 73 -2.49 2.16 -7.02
C VAL A 73 -1.86 1.16 -6.07
N LEU A 74 -2.51 0.97 -4.92
CA LEU A 74 -2.06 0.11 -3.82
C LEU A 74 -2.88 -1.19 -3.84
N LEU A 75 -2.34 -2.21 -4.47
CA LEU A 75 -2.98 -3.52 -4.62
C LEU A 75 -2.57 -4.48 -3.52
N GLN A 76 -3.52 -5.23 -2.98
CA GLN A 76 -3.31 -6.39 -2.11
C GLN A 76 -3.78 -7.66 -2.82
N GLU A 77 -3.21 -8.80 -2.45
CA GLU A 77 -3.39 -10.08 -3.13
C GLU A 77 -3.04 -10.07 -4.63
N ALA A 78 -2.28 -9.09 -5.13
CA ALA A 78 -1.93 -8.99 -6.53
C ALA A 78 -0.98 -10.14 -6.95
N GLN A 79 -1.39 -10.92 -7.96
CA GLN A 79 -0.51 -11.87 -8.64
C GLN A 79 0.21 -11.20 -9.80
N THR A 80 1.48 -11.55 -10.00
CA THR A 80 2.31 -11.05 -11.10
C THR A 80 1.95 -11.70 -12.45
N THR A 81 0.69 -11.60 -12.87
CA THR A 81 0.26 -12.13 -14.18
C THR A 81 0.79 -11.24 -15.31
N PRO A 82 1.02 -11.77 -16.51
CA PRO A 82 1.42 -10.97 -17.67
C PRO A 82 0.48 -9.79 -17.95
N GLU A 83 -0.83 -9.97 -17.75
CA GLU A 83 -1.84 -8.93 -17.96
C GLU A 83 -1.70 -7.78 -16.95
N LEU A 84 -1.49 -8.09 -15.67
CA LEU A 84 -1.31 -7.05 -14.65
C LEU A 84 0.01 -6.32 -14.85
N VAL A 85 1.09 -7.05 -15.13
CA VAL A 85 2.40 -6.43 -15.43
C VAL A 85 2.28 -5.52 -16.65
N ARG A 86 1.61 -5.97 -17.72
CA ARG A 86 1.37 -5.14 -18.91
C ARG A 86 0.55 -3.90 -18.58
N PHE A 87 -0.53 -4.04 -17.81
CA PHE A 87 -1.31 -2.88 -17.36
C PHE A 87 -0.42 -1.89 -16.58
N ALA A 88 0.38 -2.41 -15.64
CA ALA A 88 1.25 -1.59 -14.80
C ALA A 88 2.31 -0.85 -15.62
N THR A 89 3.07 -1.54 -16.46
CA THR A 89 4.15 -0.93 -17.25
C THR A 89 3.64 -0.06 -18.40
N THR A 90 2.37 -0.19 -18.81
CA THR A 90 1.77 0.70 -19.80
C THR A 90 1.29 2.03 -19.21
N ASN A 91 0.88 2.04 -17.94
CA ASN A 91 0.20 3.21 -17.34
C ASN A 91 1.00 3.88 -16.22
N TYR A 92 2.09 3.27 -15.74
CA TYR A 92 2.89 3.77 -14.61
C TYR A 92 4.38 3.70 -14.91
N LEU A 93 5.15 4.58 -14.26
CA LEU A 93 6.60 4.60 -14.41
C LEU A 93 7.28 3.46 -13.64
N ALA A 94 6.69 3.04 -12.51
CA ALA A 94 7.16 1.90 -11.74
C ALA A 94 6.01 1.09 -11.15
N ALA A 95 6.24 -0.22 -11.02
CA ALA A 95 5.47 -1.07 -10.13
C ALA A 95 6.41 -1.88 -9.23
N ASP A 96 6.24 -1.75 -7.92
CA ASP A 96 7.01 -2.47 -6.91
C ASP A 96 6.11 -3.49 -6.21
N GLN A 97 6.56 -4.73 -6.09
CA GLN A 97 5.76 -5.82 -5.50
C GLN A 97 6.55 -6.58 -4.45
N VAL A 98 5.93 -6.86 -3.30
CA VAL A 98 6.47 -7.77 -2.29
C VAL A 98 5.77 -9.12 -2.41
N PRO A 99 6.44 -10.16 -2.92
CA PRO A 99 5.82 -11.47 -3.06
C PRO A 99 5.60 -12.14 -1.68
N ALA A 100 4.35 -12.47 -1.36
CA ALA A 100 3.94 -13.20 -0.16
C ALA A 100 4.31 -14.69 -0.24
N PHE A 101 4.30 -15.29 -1.42
CA PHE A 101 4.50 -16.74 -1.58
C PHE A 101 5.26 -17.07 -2.84
N VAL A 102 6.24 -17.98 -2.81
CA VAL A 102 7.07 -18.33 -4.00
C VAL A 102 6.45 -19.49 -4.82
N LEU A 103 5.32 -20.07 -4.39
CA LEU A 103 4.74 -21.29 -4.97
C LEU A 103 3.21 -21.16 -5.18
N PRO A 104 2.76 -20.39 -6.17
CA PRO A 104 2.56 -20.95 -7.52
C PRO A 104 3.35 -20.16 -8.57
N GLN A 105 3.16 -20.45 -9.87
CA GLN A 105 3.82 -19.76 -11.00
C GLN A 105 3.78 -18.21 -10.89
N HIS A 106 2.77 -17.65 -10.22
CA HIS A 106 2.68 -16.21 -9.92
C HIS A 106 2.52 -15.94 -8.41
N PRO A 107 3.54 -15.38 -7.74
CA PRO A 107 3.46 -15.03 -6.34
C PRO A 107 2.39 -13.93 -6.12
N SER A 108 1.45 -14.16 -5.20
CA SER A 108 0.53 -13.11 -4.73
C SER A 108 1.24 -12.24 -3.69
N GLY A 109 0.85 -10.98 -3.52
CA GLY A 109 1.46 -10.07 -2.55
C GLY A 109 0.83 -8.69 -2.54
N VAL A 110 1.54 -7.73 -1.96
CA VAL A 110 1.21 -6.30 -2.13
C VAL A 110 1.98 -5.74 -3.33
N MET A 111 1.33 -4.91 -4.13
CA MET A 111 1.94 -4.23 -5.28
C MET A 111 1.54 -2.75 -5.27
N THR A 112 2.52 -1.86 -5.41
CA THR A 112 2.30 -0.42 -5.56
C THR A 112 2.68 -0.02 -6.98
N LEU A 113 1.72 0.50 -7.75
CA LEU A 113 1.93 1.09 -9.07
C LEU A 113 2.00 2.61 -8.88
N SER A 114 3.00 3.27 -9.48
CA SER A 114 3.25 4.69 -9.23
C SER A 114 3.59 5.48 -10.49
N ALA A 115 3.02 6.68 -10.57
CA ALA A 115 3.29 7.66 -11.63
C ALA A 115 4.70 8.27 -11.56
N ALA A 116 5.48 7.96 -10.51
CA ALA A 116 6.89 8.30 -10.37
C ALA A 116 7.71 7.10 -9.91
N HIS A 117 9.02 7.15 -10.12
CA HIS A 117 9.95 6.21 -9.48
C HIS A 117 10.11 6.55 -8.00
N PRO A 118 9.94 5.59 -7.08
CA PRO A 118 10.19 5.87 -5.67
C PRO A 118 11.69 6.00 -5.40
N VAL A 119 12.04 6.97 -4.56
CA VAL A 119 13.42 7.21 -4.09
C VAL A 119 13.80 6.28 -2.93
N TYR A 120 12.82 5.59 -2.36
CA TYR A 120 12.98 4.56 -1.33
C TYR A 120 11.96 3.45 -1.54
N CYS A 121 12.37 2.19 -1.37
CA CYS A 121 11.49 1.02 -1.50
C CYS A 121 11.93 -0.03 -0.46
N CYS A 122 11.10 -0.25 0.55
CA CYS A 122 11.38 -1.19 1.64
C CYS A 122 10.27 -2.26 1.71
N PRO A 123 10.60 -3.51 1.35
CA PRO A 123 9.69 -4.63 1.48
C PRO A 123 9.71 -5.18 2.90
N LEU A 124 8.53 -5.30 3.51
CA LEU A 124 8.33 -5.85 4.85
C LEU A 124 7.51 -7.14 4.75
N ARG A 125 7.87 -8.15 5.55
CA ARG A 125 7.17 -9.44 5.54
C ARG A 125 7.14 -10.05 6.93
N GLU A 126 5.93 -10.41 7.36
CA GLU A 126 5.68 -11.16 8.58
C GLU A 126 5.29 -12.61 8.21
N ARG A 127 5.80 -13.61 8.94
CA ARG A 127 5.41 -15.01 8.71
C ARG A 127 4.23 -15.35 9.60
N GLU A 128 3.11 -15.77 9.01
CA GLU A 128 2.00 -16.31 9.79
C GLU A 128 2.38 -17.64 10.46
N PRO A 129 2.12 -17.83 11.77
CA PRO A 129 2.51 -19.04 12.52
C PRO A 129 1.81 -20.33 12.06
N ILE A 130 0.59 -20.24 11.53
CA ILE A 130 -0.29 -21.40 11.30
C ILE A 130 -0.41 -21.73 9.80
N LEU A 131 -0.69 -20.74 8.94
CA LEU A 131 -1.03 -20.99 7.53
C LEU A 131 0.13 -20.72 6.55
N ARG A 132 1.33 -20.34 7.01
CA ARG A 132 2.50 -20.01 6.15
C ARG A 132 2.19 -18.98 5.04
N LEU A 133 1.08 -18.25 5.11
CA LEU A 133 0.74 -17.16 4.20
C LEU A 133 1.55 -15.95 4.67
N ALA A 134 2.60 -15.58 3.94
CA ALA A 134 3.46 -14.49 4.38
C ALA A 134 2.80 -13.15 4.03
N LYS A 135 2.15 -12.53 5.02
CA LYS A 135 1.51 -11.24 4.84
C LYS A 135 2.57 -10.15 4.77
N SER A 136 2.36 -9.20 3.87
CA SER A 136 3.42 -8.28 3.42
C SER A 136 2.95 -6.85 3.52
N ALA A 137 3.93 -5.96 3.68
CA ALA A 137 3.76 -4.55 3.48
C ALA A 137 4.87 -4.03 2.58
N LEU A 138 4.60 -2.94 1.88
CA LEU A 138 5.56 -2.26 1.03
C LEU A 138 5.56 -0.78 1.40
N VAL A 139 6.71 -0.29 1.81
CA VAL A 139 6.94 1.14 2.08
C VAL A 139 7.68 1.72 0.89
N THR A 140 7.08 2.71 0.23
CA THR A 140 7.73 3.49 -0.82
C THR A 140 7.73 4.97 -0.44
N VAL A 141 8.72 5.73 -0.94
CA VAL A 141 8.79 7.18 -0.74
C VAL A 141 8.91 7.88 -2.08
N TYR A 142 8.13 8.94 -2.26
CA TYR A 142 8.09 9.74 -3.48
C TYR A 142 8.30 11.23 -3.17
N PRO A 143 9.09 11.95 -3.96
CA PRO A 143 9.17 13.40 -3.88
C PRO A 143 7.83 14.05 -4.22
N LEU A 144 7.50 15.14 -3.53
CA LEU A 144 6.41 16.05 -3.87
C LEU A 144 6.99 17.34 -4.50
N PRO A 145 6.18 18.10 -5.26
CA PRO A 145 6.64 19.35 -5.91
C PRO A 145 7.22 20.38 -4.94
N ASP A 146 6.78 20.37 -3.68
CA ASP A 146 7.20 21.30 -2.63
C ASP A 146 8.37 20.78 -1.79
N THR A 147 9.17 19.85 -2.34
CA THR A 147 10.35 19.21 -1.73
C THR A 147 10.07 18.25 -0.57
N ARG A 148 8.82 18.19 -0.07
CA ARG A 148 8.47 17.19 0.94
C ARG A 148 8.51 15.79 0.32
N MET A 149 8.73 14.80 1.18
CA MET A 149 8.73 13.39 0.79
C MET A 149 7.44 12.74 1.28
N LEU A 150 6.67 12.15 0.36
CA LEU A 150 5.47 11.37 0.68
C LEU A 150 5.87 9.91 0.92
N MET A 151 5.67 9.41 2.14
CA MET A 151 5.75 7.98 2.43
C MET A 151 4.41 7.32 2.16
N VAL A 152 4.45 6.20 1.44
CA VAL A 152 3.29 5.38 1.12
C VAL A 152 3.52 3.98 1.67
N VAL A 153 2.60 3.51 2.48
CA VAL A 153 2.62 2.16 3.06
C VAL A 153 1.44 1.38 2.51
N ASN A 154 1.71 0.40 1.65
CA ASN A 154 0.73 -0.58 1.18
C ASN A 154 0.78 -1.82 2.08
N ILE A 155 -0.29 -2.12 2.79
CA ILE A 155 -0.35 -3.24 3.75
C ILE A 155 -1.39 -4.28 3.36
N HIS A 156 -1.02 -5.55 3.51
CA HIS A 156 -1.96 -6.66 3.62
C HIS A 156 -1.68 -7.39 4.92
N ALA A 157 -2.46 -7.11 5.97
CA ALA A 157 -2.20 -7.56 7.32
C ALA A 157 -2.60 -9.03 7.54
N VAL A 158 -2.00 -9.68 8.54
CA VAL A 158 -2.25 -11.08 8.89
C VAL A 158 -3.73 -11.39 9.07
N ASN A 159 -4.25 -12.46 8.46
CA ASN A 159 -5.67 -12.79 8.57
C ASN A 159 -5.93 -13.67 9.80
N PHE A 160 -5.18 -14.77 9.95
CA PHE A 160 -5.38 -15.75 11.02
C PHE A 160 -4.16 -15.82 11.94
N SER A 161 -4.29 -15.27 13.15
CA SER A 161 -3.33 -15.43 14.23
C SER A 161 -4.05 -15.85 15.52
N LEU A 162 -3.43 -16.73 16.31
CA LEU A 162 -3.86 -16.93 17.69
C LEU A 162 -3.58 -15.64 18.46
N GLY A 163 -4.62 -14.88 18.78
CA GLY A 163 -4.53 -13.59 19.48
C GLY A 163 -4.14 -12.40 18.59
N VAL A 164 -4.07 -11.22 19.22
CA VAL A 164 -3.77 -9.92 18.59
C VAL A 164 -2.27 -9.60 18.56
N ASP A 165 -1.43 -10.41 19.20
CA ASP A 165 0.00 -10.10 19.36
C ASP A 165 0.75 -10.16 18.03
N VAL A 166 0.50 -11.18 17.20
CA VAL A 166 1.09 -11.29 15.86
C VAL A 166 0.65 -10.12 14.98
N TYR A 167 -0.62 -9.75 15.07
CA TYR A 167 -1.18 -8.59 14.36
C TYR A 167 -0.47 -7.30 14.78
N SER A 168 -0.29 -7.08 16.08
CA SER A 168 0.35 -5.88 16.61
C SER A 168 1.84 -5.85 16.28
N LYS A 169 2.53 -6.99 16.37
CA LYS A 169 3.95 -7.13 16.01
C LYS A 169 4.21 -6.82 14.53
N GLN A 170 3.29 -7.18 13.64
CA GLN A 170 3.39 -6.85 12.21
C GLN A 170 3.41 -5.33 11.96
N LEU A 171 2.76 -4.55 12.82
CA LEU A 171 2.73 -3.09 12.67
C LEU A 171 4.02 -2.43 13.17
N LEU A 172 4.82 -3.08 14.04
CA LEU A 172 6.00 -2.47 14.63
C LEU A 172 7.05 -2.02 13.59
N PRO A 173 7.47 -2.85 12.61
CA PRO A 173 8.43 -2.41 11.61
C PRO A 173 7.89 -1.28 10.72
N ILE A 174 6.57 -1.18 10.56
CA ILE A 174 5.95 -0.06 9.84
C ILE A 174 6.02 1.20 10.71
N GLY A 175 5.72 1.08 12.00
CA GLY A 175 5.85 2.17 12.97
C GLY A 175 7.27 2.74 13.00
N ASP A 176 8.29 1.87 12.96
CA ASP A 176 9.69 2.30 12.88
C ASP A 176 9.97 3.14 11.63
N GLN A 177 9.43 2.77 10.46
CA GLN A 177 9.57 3.58 9.23
C GLN A 177 8.87 4.93 9.38
N ILE A 178 7.63 4.93 9.89
CA ILE A 178 6.81 6.13 10.06
C ILE A 178 7.42 7.11 11.07
N ALA A 179 7.99 6.60 12.17
CA ALA A 179 8.60 7.40 13.23
C ALA A 179 9.84 8.18 12.74
N HIS A 180 10.57 7.64 11.76
CA HIS A 180 11.75 8.28 11.17
C HIS A 180 11.42 9.13 9.92
N HIS A 181 10.15 9.22 9.53
CA HIS A 181 9.70 10.02 8.40
C HIS A 181 8.99 11.28 8.86
N SER A 182 9.49 12.44 8.45
CA SER A 182 8.93 13.75 8.85
C SER A 182 7.89 14.29 7.86
N GLY A 183 7.84 13.74 6.64
CA GLY A 183 6.93 14.21 5.61
C GLY A 183 5.50 13.67 5.71
N PRO A 184 4.67 13.99 4.70
CA PRO A 184 3.34 13.41 4.56
C PRO A 184 3.37 11.88 4.47
N ILE A 185 2.28 11.25 4.94
CA ILE A 185 2.12 9.79 4.95
C ILE A 185 0.75 9.40 4.41
N ILE A 186 0.72 8.34 3.61
CA ILE A 186 -0.47 7.55 3.30
C ILE A 186 -0.18 6.11 3.71
N MET A 187 -0.99 5.53 4.59
CA MET A 187 -0.93 4.12 4.95
C MET A 187 -2.27 3.48 4.63
N ALA A 188 -2.29 2.51 3.73
CA ALA A 188 -3.53 1.94 3.23
C ALA A 188 -3.41 0.48 2.80
N GLY A 189 -4.56 -0.19 2.76
CA GLY A 189 -4.70 -1.55 2.25
C GLY A 189 -5.71 -2.36 3.04
N ASP A 190 -5.57 -3.68 2.97
CA ASP A 190 -6.40 -4.63 3.71
C ASP A 190 -5.75 -4.94 5.07
N PHE A 191 -6.33 -4.36 6.11
CA PHE A 191 -5.85 -4.50 7.48
C PHE A 191 -6.41 -5.73 8.20
N ASN A 192 -7.30 -6.53 7.59
CA ASN A 192 -7.92 -7.69 8.22
C ASN A 192 -8.37 -7.41 9.68
N ALA A 193 -8.94 -6.22 9.93
CA ALA A 193 -9.27 -5.73 11.27
C ALA A 193 -10.67 -6.21 11.74
N TRP A 194 -10.99 -7.47 11.46
CA TRP A 194 -12.33 -8.02 11.59
C TRP A 194 -12.79 -8.30 13.04
N SER A 195 -11.95 -8.04 14.05
CA SER A 195 -12.29 -8.22 15.48
C SER A 195 -12.05 -6.97 16.31
N ARG A 196 -12.74 -6.85 17.46
CA ARG A 196 -12.55 -5.72 18.39
C ARG A 196 -11.08 -5.55 18.83
N PRO A 197 -10.34 -6.61 19.24
CA PRO A 197 -8.92 -6.47 19.59
C PRO A 197 -8.07 -5.93 18.43
N ARG A 198 -8.30 -6.39 17.20
CA ARG A 198 -7.56 -5.94 16.02
C ARG A 198 -7.85 -4.48 15.67
N MET A 199 -9.12 -4.07 15.69
CA MET A 199 -9.50 -2.66 15.55
C MET A 199 -8.83 -1.79 16.62
N ASN A 200 -8.82 -2.23 17.88
CA ASN A 200 -8.19 -1.47 18.97
C ASN A 200 -6.68 -1.35 18.78
N ALA A 201 -6.01 -2.41 18.33
CA ALA A 201 -4.58 -2.38 18.01
C ALA A 201 -4.30 -1.44 16.83
N LEU A 202 -5.09 -1.51 15.76
CA LEU A 202 -4.97 -0.64 14.60
C LEU A 202 -5.15 0.84 14.97
N TYR A 203 -6.23 1.18 15.70
CA TYR A 203 -6.46 2.57 16.10
C TYR A 203 -5.45 3.09 17.13
N ARG A 204 -4.92 2.22 18.00
CA ARG A 204 -3.81 2.58 18.89
C ARG A 204 -2.57 2.93 18.08
N PHE A 205 -2.18 2.05 17.14
CA PHE A 205 -1.05 2.29 16.24
C PHE A 205 -1.23 3.60 15.45
N ALA A 206 -2.40 3.80 14.84
CA ALA A 206 -2.70 5.01 14.08
C ALA A 206 -2.55 6.27 14.94
N ARG A 207 -3.06 6.24 16.18
CA ARG A 207 -2.92 7.36 17.13
C ARG A 207 -1.47 7.60 17.52
N GLU A 208 -0.71 6.56 17.87
CA GLU A 208 0.71 6.66 18.22
C GLU A 208 1.54 7.27 17.08
N MET A 209 1.19 6.94 15.83
CA MET A 209 1.86 7.45 14.63
C MET A 209 1.29 8.78 14.11
N SER A 210 0.33 9.39 14.83
CA SER A 210 -0.37 10.62 14.44
C SER A 210 -1.07 10.54 13.07
N LEU A 211 -1.62 9.37 12.75
CA LEU A 211 -2.38 9.11 11.53
C LEU A 211 -3.88 9.35 11.76
N ARG A 212 -4.54 9.93 10.77
CA ARG A 212 -6.00 10.13 10.71
C ARG A 212 -6.61 9.12 9.74
N GLU A 213 -7.76 8.53 10.09
CA GLU A 213 -8.52 7.68 9.16
C GLU A 213 -9.27 8.55 8.13
N VAL A 214 -9.26 8.15 6.86
CA VAL A 214 -10.15 8.68 5.82
C VAL A 214 -11.58 8.20 6.11
N ARG A 215 -12.55 9.12 6.05
CA ARG A 215 -13.97 8.81 6.20
C ARG A 215 -14.64 8.80 4.83
N PHE A 216 -15.55 7.86 4.64
CA PHE A 216 -16.37 7.74 3.43
C PHE A 216 -17.81 8.17 3.76
N SER A 217 -18.41 9.01 2.92
CA SER A 217 -19.80 9.47 3.09
C SER A 217 -20.80 8.34 2.85
N ASP A 218 -20.59 7.56 1.79
CA ASP A 218 -21.27 6.28 1.54
C ASP A 218 -20.28 5.12 1.74
N ASP A 219 -20.26 4.57 2.96
CA ASP A 219 -19.29 3.54 3.35
C ASP A 219 -19.76 2.13 2.94
N GLN A 220 -19.53 1.81 1.66
CA GLN A 220 -19.76 0.50 1.06
C GLN A 220 -18.56 -0.44 1.20
N ARG A 221 -17.63 -0.18 2.15
CA ARG A 221 -16.49 -1.08 2.37
C ARG A 221 -16.98 -2.46 2.71
N LYS A 222 -16.25 -3.48 2.22
CA LYS A 222 -16.55 -4.86 2.55
C LYS A 222 -16.21 -5.10 4.02
N LYS A 223 -17.09 -5.83 4.69
CA LYS A 223 -17.04 -6.05 6.13
C LYS A 223 -16.95 -7.54 6.41
N ALA A 224 -16.13 -7.91 7.39
CA ALA A 224 -16.18 -9.22 8.03
C ALA A 224 -16.60 -9.03 9.49
N PHE A 225 -17.54 -9.85 9.97
CA PHE A 225 -18.11 -9.75 11.31
C PHE A 225 -18.58 -8.31 11.66
N GLY A 226 -19.15 -7.61 10.68
CA GLY A 226 -19.65 -6.24 10.82
C GLY A 226 -18.59 -5.13 10.84
N ARG A 227 -17.31 -5.44 10.55
CA ARG A 227 -16.20 -4.47 10.59
C ARG A 227 -15.50 -4.35 9.24
N PRO A 228 -15.13 -3.14 8.81
CA PRO A 228 -14.40 -2.95 7.55
C PRO A 228 -13.05 -3.64 7.60
N LEU A 229 -12.60 -4.13 6.44
CA LEU A 229 -11.30 -4.78 6.26
C LEU A 229 -10.26 -3.79 5.74
N ASP A 230 -10.67 -2.95 4.79
CA ASP A 230 -9.82 -1.99 4.10
C ASP A 230 -9.87 -0.61 4.75
N PHE A 231 -8.70 0.02 4.88
CA PHE A 231 -8.57 1.34 5.47
C PHE A 231 -7.58 2.20 4.69
N VAL A 232 -7.78 3.52 4.78
CA VAL A 232 -6.81 4.53 4.35
C VAL A 232 -6.58 5.45 5.55
N PHE A 233 -5.33 5.55 5.97
CA PHE A 233 -4.85 6.45 6.99
C PHE A 233 -3.88 7.46 6.39
N TYR A 234 -3.84 8.67 6.92
CA TYR A 234 -2.99 9.75 6.40
C TYR A 234 -2.47 10.69 7.48
N ARG A 235 -1.39 11.40 7.18
CA ARG A 235 -0.80 12.48 7.99
C ARG A 235 -0.15 13.52 7.08
N GLY A 236 -0.22 14.80 7.44
CA GLY A 236 0.40 15.89 6.64
C GLY A 236 -0.26 16.13 5.28
N LEU A 237 -1.50 15.65 5.09
CA LEU A 237 -2.33 15.81 3.89
C LEU A 237 -3.74 16.24 4.29
N SER A 238 -4.49 16.77 3.33
CA SER A 238 -5.94 16.97 3.47
C SER A 238 -6.68 16.05 2.51
N VAL A 239 -7.81 15.48 2.94
CA VAL A 239 -8.69 14.68 2.06
C VAL A 239 -9.60 15.65 1.32
N HIS A 240 -9.50 15.67 -0.01
CA HIS A 240 -10.39 16.42 -0.89
C HIS A 240 -11.66 15.63 -1.19
N ASP A 241 -11.51 14.35 -1.56
CA ASP A 241 -12.63 13.45 -1.84
C ASP A 241 -12.27 12.01 -1.46
N ALA A 242 -13.28 11.21 -1.13
CA ALA A 242 -13.13 9.80 -0.77
C ALA A 242 -14.40 9.01 -1.10
N SER A 243 -14.26 7.98 -1.92
CA SER A 243 -15.37 7.11 -2.33
C SER A 243 -15.00 5.62 -2.29
N VAL A 244 -16.03 4.79 -2.16
CA VAL A 244 -15.93 3.33 -2.25
C VAL A 244 -16.58 2.89 -3.56
N LEU A 245 -15.80 2.27 -4.44
CA LEU A 245 -16.28 1.83 -5.74
C LEU A 245 -16.94 0.46 -5.61
N VAL A 246 -18.26 0.40 -5.76
CA VAL A 246 -18.99 -0.88 -5.67
C VAL A 246 -18.73 -1.70 -6.92
N THR A 247 -18.18 -2.90 -6.76
CA THR A 247 -17.88 -3.80 -7.87
C THR A 247 -18.07 -5.28 -7.50
N ARG A 248 -18.16 -6.13 -8.53
CA ARG A 248 -18.12 -7.60 -8.39
C ARG A 248 -16.76 -8.17 -8.80
N ALA A 249 -15.83 -7.34 -9.29
CA ALA A 249 -14.52 -7.74 -9.81
C ALA A 249 -13.51 -8.20 -8.73
N SER A 250 -13.88 -8.09 -7.46
CA SER A 250 -13.17 -8.65 -6.31
C SER A 250 -14.21 -8.94 -5.21
N ASP A 251 -13.81 -9.69 -4.17
CA ASP A 251 -14.57 -9.77 -2.92
C ASP A 251 -14.40 -8.52 -2.04
N HIS A 252 -13.49 -7.61 -2.40
CA HIS A 252 -13.30 -6.27 -1.85
C HIS A 252 -13.74 -5.17 -2.83
N ASN A 253 -14.24 -4.05 -2.30
CA ASN A 253 -14.52 -2.84 -3.08
C ASN A 253 -13.29 -1.91 -3.06
N PRO A 254 -12.83 -1.37 -4.20
CA PRO A 254 -11.76 -0.39 -4.22
C PRO A 254 -12.11 0.89 -3.44
N LEU A 255 -11.10 1.47 -2.79
CA LEU A 255 -11.19 2.79 -2.16
C LEU A 255 -10.48 3.79 -3.05
N LEU A 256 -11.17 4.85 -3.47
CA LEU A 256 -10.58 5.94 -4.24
C LEU A 256 -10.53 7.17 -3.34
N VAL A 257 -9.33 7.72 -3.15
CA VAL A 257 -9.10 8.89 -2.30
C VAL A 257 -8.29 9.93 -3.04
N GLU A 258 -8.75 11.18 -2.99
CA GLU A 258 -8.01 12.34 -3.45
C GLU A 258 -7.48 13.12 -2.25
N PHE A 259 -6.17 13.30 -2.22
CA PHE A 259 -5.51 14.15 -1.24
C PHE A 259 -5.07 15.46 -1.87
N SER A 260 -5.14 16.54 -1.11
CA SER A 260 -4.37 17.74 -1.38
C SER A 260 -3.08 17.69 -0.53
N PRO A 261 -1.90 17.94 -1.12
CA PRO A 261 -0.69 18.17 -0.36
C PRO A 261 -0.93 19.42 0.50
N GLY A 262 -1.18 19.25 1.80
CA GLY A 262 -1.55 20.37 2.67
C GLY A 262 -0.47 21.46 2.60
N LYS A 263 -0.85 22.74 2.67
CA LYS A 263 0.17 23.81 2.85
C LYS A 263 0.93 23.51 4.14
N PRO A 264 2.27 23.67 4.18
CA PRO A 264 2.98 23.61 5.45
C PRO A 264 2.32 24.60 6.42
N ASP A 265 2.05 24.17 7.64
CA ASP A 265 1.61 25.08 8.69
C ASP A 265 2.65 26.21 8.78
N LYS A 266 2.18 27.46 8.66
CA LYS A 266 3.02 28.65 8.76
C LYS A 266 3.52 28.86 10.18
#